data_AF-M6FLY1-F1
#
_entry.id   AF-M6FLY1-F1
#
_cell.length_a   1.000
_cell.length_b   1.000
_cell.length_c   1.000
_cell.angle_alpha   90.00
_cell.angle_beta   90.00
_cell.angle_gamma   90.00
#
_symmetry.space_group_name_H-M   'P 1'
#
loop_
_entity.id
_entity.type
_entity.pdbx_description
1 polymer ?
#
loop_
_entity_poly.entity_id
_entity_poly.type
_entity_poly.pdbx_seq_one_letter_code
_entity_poly.pdbx_strand_id
1 'polypeptide(L)' 'MDEPDWVNADEEGLWKFVGWHLANKGIQSVLVGGAVVSIYSRGAYRSGDIDLEPVSKLPIKKVKNND' A
#
# COMPACT_ATOMS: atom_id res chain seq x y z
N MET A 1 -11.02 5.00 -10.50
CA MET A 1 -11.50 3.79 -9.80
C MET A 1 -12.85 4.17 -9.25
N ASP A 2 -13.83 3.30 -9.41
CA ASP A 2 -15.15 3.51 -8.82
C ASP A 2 -15.07 3.26 -7.30
N GLU A 3 -16.10 3.69 -6.57
CA GLU A 3 -16.18 3.41 -5.13
C GLU A 3 -16.22 1.90 -4.85
N PRO A 4 -15.52 1.40 -3.82
CA PRO A 4 -15.59 0.00 -3.43
C PRO A 4 -16.96 -0.34 -2.85
N ASP A 5 -17.34 -1.61 -2.93
CA ASP A 5 -18.38 -2.15 -2.06
C ASP A 5 -17.87 -2.19 -0.62
N TRP A 6 -18.16 -1.16 0.16
CA TRP A 6 -17.68 -1.02 1.54
C TRP A 6 -18.07 -2.16 2.47
N VAL A 7 -19.14 -2.90 2.17
CA VAL A 7 -19.59 -4.03 2.99
C VAL A 7 -18.67 -5.23 2.77
N ASN A 8 -18.16 -5.41 1.56
CA ASN A 8 -17.39 -6.58 1.15
C ASN A 8 -15.93 -6.26 0.79
N ALA A 9 -15.49 -5.02 0.94
CA ALA A 9 -14.13 -4.60 0.63
C ALA A 9 -13.13 -5.36 1.51
N ASP A 10 -12.15 -5.97 0.86
CA ASP A 10 -11.00 -6.56 1.52
C ASP A 10 -9.85 -5.55 1.64
N GLU A 11 -8.81 -5.90 2.40
CA GLU A 11 -7.64 -5.05 2.58
C GLU A 11 -6.96 -4.71 1.25
N GLU A 12 -6.99 -5.63 0.27
CA GLU A 12 -6.43 -5.42 -1.07
C GLU A 12 -7.20 -4.34 -1.85
N GLY A 13 -8.51 -4.45 -1.89
CA GLY A 13 -9.39 -3.46 -2.51
C GLY A 13 -9.29 -2.10 -1.83
N LEU A 14 -9.28 -2.09 -0.50
CA LEU A 14 -9.20 -0.87 0.29
C LEU A 14 -7.90 -0.09 0.01
N TRP A 15 -6.73 -0.74 0.06
CA TRP A 15 -5.48 -0.01 -0.17
C TRP A 15 -5.37 0.46 -1.62
N LYS A 16 -5.84 -0.32 -2.61
CA LYS A 16 -5.83 0.09 -4.02
C LYS A 16 -6.67 1.33 -4.24
N PHE A 17 -7.85 1.38 -3.63
CA PHE A 17 -8.73 2.53 -3.70
C PHE A 17 -8.09 3.78 -3.09
N VAL A 18 -7.59 3.67 -1.85
CA VAL A 18 -6.92 4.79 -1.16
C VAL A 18 -5.67 5.24 -1.92
N GLY A 19 -4.83 4.31 -2.36
CA GLY A 19 -3.62 4.59 -3.14
C GLY A 19 -3.92 5.27 -4.47
N TRP A 20 -4.96 4.84 -5.19
CA TRP A 20 -5.43 5.51 -6.41
C TRP A 20 -5.88 6.94 -6.15
N HIS A 21 -6.65 7.16 -5.07
CA HIS A 21 -7.08 8.51 -4.67
C HIS A 21 -5.90 9.43 -4.30
N LEU A 22 -4.92 8.92 -3.55
CA LEU A 22 -3.70 9.65 -3.23
C LEU A 22 -2.90 10.00 -4.49
N ALA A 23 -2.74 9.05 -5.41
CA ALA A 23 -2.01 9.26 -6.66
C ALA A 23 -2.66 10.36 -7.53
N ASN A 24 -4.00 10.39 -7.62
CA ASN A 24 -4.74 11.45 -8.31
C ASN A 24 -4.58 12.84 -7.68
N LYS A 25 -4.14 12.92 -6.43
CA LYS A 25 -3.78 14.17 -5.73
C LYS A 25 -2.28 14.46 -5.79
N GLY A 26 -1.51 13.70 -6.57
CA GLY A 26 -0.06 13.87 -6.69
C GLY A 26 0.73 13.26 -5.55
N ILE A 27 0.11 12.48 -4.67
CA ILE A 27 0.77 11.82 -3.53
C ILE A 27 1.10 10.39 -3.93
N GLN A 28 2.34 10.18 -4.36
CA GLN A 28 2.86 8.84 -4.61
C GLN A 28 3.14 8.16 -3.27
N SER A 29 2.49 7.04 -3.03
CA SER A 29 2.60 6.27 -1.79
C SER A 29 2.82 4.80 -2.07
N VAL A 30 3.36 4.10 -1.09
CA VAL A 30 3.56 2.65 -1.10
C VAL A 30 2.84 2.04 0.09
N LEU A 31 2.24 0.87 -0.11
CA LEU A 31 1.74 0.05 1.00
C LEU A 31 2.94 -0.53 1.76
N VAL A 32 2.91 -0.40 3.09
CA VAL A 32 3.95 -0.92 4.00
C VAL A 32 3.30 -1.65 5.18
N GLY A 33 4.12 -2.07 6.15
CA GLY A 33 3.62 -2.59 7.42
C GLY A 33 2.95 -3.95 7.32
N GLY A 34 2.08 -4.22 8.30
CA GLY A 34 1.37 -5.50 8.44
C GLY A 34 0.40 -5.78 7.30
N ALA A 35 -0.17 -4.74 6.68
CA ALA A 35 -1.11 -4.85 5.58
C ALA A 35 -0.51 -5.55 4.34
N VAL A 36 0.75 -5.26 4.01
CA VAL A 36 1.47 -5.98 2.94
C VAL A 36 1.54 -7.47 3.26
N VAL A 37 1.93 -7.80 4.50
CA VAL A 37 2.05 -9.19 4.94
C VAL A 37 0.68 -9.87 4.88
N SER A 38 -0.37 -9.21 5.34
CA SER A 38 -1.75 -9.73 5.34
C SER A 38 -2.21 -10.13 3.95
N ILE A 39 -2.10 -9.23 2.97
CA ILE A 39 -2.49 -9.48 1.57
C ILE A 39 -1.70 -10.64 0.97
N TYR A 40 -0.38 -10.66 1.14
CA TYR A 40 0.46 -11.69 0.52
C TYR A 40 0.50 -13.02 1.32
N SER A 41 0.04 -13.03 2.57
CA SER A 41 -0.09 -14.23 3.39
C SER A 41 -1.33 -15.08 3.08
N ARG A 42 -2.26 -14.57 2.25
CA ARG A 42 -3.48 -15.28 1.81
C ARG A 42 -4.33 -15.78 3.00
N GLY A 43 -4.48 -14.95 4.02
CA GLY A 43 -5.32 -15.23 5.19
C GLY A 43 -4.63 -15.95 6.34
N ALA A 44 -3.33 -16.27 6.23
CA ALA A 44 -2.55 -16.78 7.36
C ALA A 44 -2.22 -15.70 8.41
N TYR A 45 -2.30 -14.43 8.03
CA TYR A 45 -2.15 -13.26 8.88
C TYR A 45 -3.24 -12.24 8.55
N ARG A 46 -3.64 -11.44 9.54
CA ARG A 46 -4.50 -10.26 9.35
C ARG A 46 -3.89 -9.06 10.07
N SER A 47 -3.83 -7.92 9.38
CA SER A 47 -3.30 -6.67 9.95
C SER A 47 -4.39 -5.95 10.75
N GLY A 48 -5.57 -5.79 10.15
CA GLY A 48 -6.68 -5.02 10.72
C GLY A 48 -6.61 -3.51 10.40
N ASP A 49 -5.51 -3.05 9.81
CA ASP A 49 -5.25 -1.69 9.37
C ASP A 49 -4.48 -1.65 8.04
N ILE A 50 -4.32 -0.44 7.47
CA ILE A 50 -3.49 -0.18 6.29
C ILE A 50 -2.49 0.94 6.58
N ASP A 51 -1.21 0.67 6.28
CA ASP A 51 -0.14 1.67 6.39
C ASP A 51 0.36 2.09 5.01
N LEU A 52 0.33 3.39 4.73
CA LEU A 52 0.81 3.98 3.48
C LEU A 52 1.89 5.01 3.77
N GLU A 53 3.06 4.85 3.14
CA GLU A 53 4.16 5.81 3.26
C GLU A 53 4.38 6.56 1.95
N PRO A 54 4.57 7.89 1.97
CA PRO A 54 4.97 8.64 0.80
C PRO A 54 6.31 8.12 0.26
N VAL A 55 6.40 7.94 -1.05
CA VAL A 55 7.64 7.48 -1.70
C VAL A 55 8.83 8.40 -1.36
N SER A 56 8.58 9.70 -1.16
CA SER A 56 9.59 10.69 -0.79
C SER A 56 10.28 10.43 0.56
N LYS A 57 9.67 9.63 1.44
CA LYS A 57 10.24 9.26 2.75
C LYS A 57 11.00 7.94 2.73
N LEU A 58 10.88 7.16 1.66
CA LEU A 58 11.55 5.88 1.57
C LEU A 58 13.04 6.08 1.35
N PRO A 59 13.90 5.29 2.02
CA PRO A 59 15.32 5.34 1.76
C PRO A 59 15.57 4.88 0.32
N ILE A 60 16.04 5.80 -0.53
CA ILE A 60 16.62 5.44 -1.83
C ILE A 60 17.88 4.64 -1.49
N LYS A 61 17.83 3.31 -1.61
CA LYS A 61 19.05 2.51 -1.65
C LYS A 61 19.85 3.03 -2.84
N LYS A 62 20.86 3.85 -2.58
CA LYS A 62 21.92 4.13 -3.57
C LYS A 62 22.52 2.77 -3.89
N VAL A 63 22.19 2.23 -5.06
CA VAL A 63 22.93 1.11 -5.62
C VAL A 63 24.36 1.61 -5.75
N LYS A 64 25.27 1.09 -4.92
CA LYS A 64 26.70 1.33 -5.13
C LYS A 64 27.04 0.59 -6.42
N ASN A 65 27.28 1.36 -7.48
CA ASN A 65 28.01 0.83 -8.62
C ASN A 65 29.42 0.54 -8.09
N ASN A 66 29.82 -0.72 -8.13
CA ASN A 66 31.21 -1.10 -7.88
C ASN A 66 31.95 -0.84 -9.20
N ASP A 67 32.68 0.27 -9.26
CA ASP A 67 33.72 0.52 -10.26
C ASP A 67 34.93 -0.40 -10.01
#